data_AF-A0A482PN68-F1
#
_entry.id   AF-A0A482PN68-F1
#
_cell.length_a   1.000
_cell.length_b   1.000
_cell.length_c   1.000
_cell.angle_alpha   90.00
_cell.angle_beta   90.00
_cell.angle_gamma   90.00
#
_symmetry.space_group_name_H-M   'P 1'
#
loop_
_entity.id
_entity.type
_entity.pdbx_description
1 polymer ?
#
loop_
_entity_poly.entity_id
_entity_poly.type
_entity_poly.pdbx_seq_one_letter_code
_entity_poly.pdbx_strand_id
1 'polypeptide(L)'
;MEIIIETIHHLPIEKLTFDDTVILHLHLNNKCCARDIPRLNKKCKLLIIQNAQKSALICDADLIINAREPLSAVIQAITSLVKMKKNKAVKNHLLNRVEKIIIRESLEGKDINLIAKSLSLPPKRVYTYRNIACKKLGGNKIHDLLLIKENIFEENALS
;
A
#
# COMPACT_ATOMS: atom_id res chain seq x y z
N MET A 1 5.57 -19.68 -20.95
CA MET A 1 5.23 -18.49 -20.16
C MET A 1 3.87 -18.05 -20.64
N GLU A 2 2.85 -18.17 -19.79
CA GLU A 2 1.48 -17.78 -20.14
C GLU A 2 1.28 -16.31 -19.77
N ILE A 3 0.72 -15.51 -20.68
CA ILE A 3 0.39 -14.10 -20.42
C ILE A 3 -1.13 -13.99 -20.43
N ILE A 4 -1.68 -13.58 -19.28
CA ILE A 4 -3.11 -13.39 -19.09
C ILE A 4 -3.37 -11.89 -18.97
N ILE A 5 -4.26 -11.36 -19.80
CA ILE A 5 -4.72 -9.96 -19.74
C ILE A 5 -6.12 -9.98 -19.17
N GLU A 6 -6.28 -9.43 -17.97
CA GLU A 6 -7.54 -9.44 -17.25
C GLU A 6 -7.81 -8.11 -16.55
N THR A 7 -9.09 -7.87 -16.27
CA THR A 7 -9.46 -6.79 -15.34
C THR A 7 -9.22 -7.25 -13.90
N ILE A 8 -8.86 -6.31 -13.01
CA ILE A 8 -8.50 -6.66 -11.64
C ILE A 8 -9.62 -7.38 -10.88
N HIS A 9 -10.89 -7.11 -11.23
CA HIS A 9 -12.07 -7.74 -10.62
C HIS A 9 -12.27 -9.20 -11.02
N HIS A 10 -11.66 -9.64 -12.13
CA HIS A 10 -11.72 -11.02 -12.62
C HIS A 10 -10.44 -11.79 -12.34
N LEU A 11 -9.38 -11.12 -11.87
CA LEU A 11 -8.14 -11.77 -11.50
C LEU A 11 -8.34 -12.66 -10.25
N PRO A 12 -8.09 -13.98 -10.33
CA PRO A 12 -8.25 -14.88 -9.19
C PRO A 12 -7.06 -14.75 -8.23
N ILE A 13 -7.02 -13.65 -7.46
CA ILE A 13 -5.91 -13.29 -6.55
C ILE A 13 -5.54 -14.46 -5.62
N GLU A 14 -6.51 -15.25 -5.17
CA GLU A 14 -6.27 -16.36 -4.25
C GLU A 14 -5.50 -17.53 -4.86
N LYS A 15 -5.46 -17.64 -6.20
CA LYS A 15 -4.69 -18.67 -6.92
C LYS A 15 -3.25 -18.24 -7.21
N LEU A 16 -2.93 -16.97 -6.99
CA LEU A 16 -1.58 -16.45 -7.24
C LEU A 16 -0.58 -16.94 -6.20
N THR A 17 0.65 -17.10 -6.66
CA THR A 17 1.82 -17.57 -5.91
C THR A 17 2.98 -16.61 -6.05
N PHE A 18 4.03 -16.78 -5.23
CA PHE A 18 5.21 -15.92 -5.26
C PHE A 18 6.04 -16.02 -6.55
N ASP A 19 5.79 -17.04 -7.37
CA ASP A 19 6.43 -17.18 -8.68
C ASP A 19 5.71 -16.37 -9.77
N ASP A 20 4.44 -16.04 -9.55
CA ASP A 20 3.64 -15.25 -10.48
C ASP A 20 4.05 -13.77 -10.47
N THR A 21 3.97 -13.14 -11.62
CA THR A 21 4.25 -11.71 -11.81
C THR A 21 3.01 -11.00 -12.33
N VAL A 22 2.53 -10.04 -11.57
CA VAL A 22 1.39 -9.18 -11.94
C VAL A 22 1.92 -7.80 -12.30
N ILE A 23 1.50 -7.30 -13.46
CA ILE A 23 1.78 -5.95 -13.93
C ILE A 23 0.47 -5.16 -13.85
N LEU A 24 0.43 -4.17 -12.95
CA LEU A 24 -0.74 -3.33 -12.74
C LEU A 24 -0.50 -1.94 -13.31
N HIS A 25 -1.27 -1.56 -14.33
CA HIS A 25 -1.26 -0.20 -14.85
C HIS A 25 -2.24 0.69 -14.07
N LEU A 26 -1.71 1.69 -13.37
CA LEU A 26 -2.48 2.68 -12.62
C LEU A 26 -2.52 4.02 -13.36
N HIS A 27 -3.75 4.50 -13.51
CA HIS A 27 -4.14 5.75 -14.11
C HIS A 27 -5.19 6.44 -13.21
N LEU A 28 -5.39 7.75 -13.39
CA LEU A 28 -6.40 8.50 -12.63
C LEU A 28 -7.82 7.90 -12.77
N ASN A 29 -8.10 7.28 -13.92
CA ASN A 29 -9.39 6.70 -14.26
C ASN A 29 -9.64 5.34 -13.58
N ASN A 30 -8.60 4.66 -13.09
CA ASN A 30 -8.70 3.36 -12.43
C ASN A 30 -8.00 3.35 -11.07
N LYS A 31 -7.91 4.53 -10.42
CA LYS A 31 -7.28 4.71 -9.10
C LYS A 31 -7.86 3.81 -8.01
N CYS A 32 -9.10 3.34 -8.17
CA CYS A 32 -9.74 2.38 -7.26
C CYS A 32 -8.99 1.04 -7.18
N CYS A 33 -8.29 0.63 -8.25
CA CYS A 33 -7.45 -0.58 -8.27
C CYS A 33 -6.26 -0.49 -7.30
N ALA A 34 -5.88 0.71 -6.83
CA ALA A 34 -4.80 0.86 -5.87
C ALA A 34 -5.10 0.16 -4.53
N ARG A 35 -6.38 -0.08 -4.22
CA ARG A 35 -6.78 -0.80 -3.00
C ARG A 35 -6.34 -2.27 -2.99
N ASP A 36 -6.13 -2.86 -4.15
CA ASP A 36 -5.79 -4.29 -4.29
C ASP A 36 -4.27 -4.53 -4.24
N ILE A 37 -3.45 -3.46 -4.33
CA ILE A 37 -1.98 -3.52 -4.28
C ILE A 37 -1.47 -4.32 -3.09
N PRO A 38 -1.91 -4.08 -1.83
CA PRO A 38 -1.37 -4.81 -0.69
C PRO A 38 -1.72 -6.30 -0.74
N ARG A 39 -2.93 -6.64 -1.23
CA ARG A 39 -3.37 -8.03 -1.38
C ARG A 39 -2.57 -8.77 -2.45
N LEU A 40 -2.38 -8.12 -3.60
CA LEU A 40 -1.56 -8.65 -4.69
C LEU A 40 -0.12 -8.86 -4.24
N ASN A 41 0.50 -7.85 -3.62
CA ASN A 41 1.89 -7.95 -3.20
C ASN A 41 2.14 -9.01 -2.11
N LYS A 42 1.12 -9.37 -1.33
CA LYS A 42 1.17 -10.47 -0.35
C LYS A 42 1.13 -11.87 -1.00
N LYS A 43 0.79 -11.97 -2.28
CA LYS A 43 0.59 -13.25 -3.00
C LYS A 43 1.54 -13.45 -4.17
N CYS A 44 1.90 -12.40 -4.90
CA CYS A 44 2.71 -12.47 -6.11
C CYS A 44 3.74 -11.35 -6.21
N LYS A 45 4.65 -11.43 -7.18
CA LYS A 45 5.50 -10.31 -7.58
C LYS A 45 4.65 -9.22 -8.23
N LEU A 46 4.84 -7.96 -7.85
CA LEU A 46 4.00 -6.86 -8.31
C LEU A 46 4.82 -5.72 -8.91
N LEU A 47 4.61 -5.47 -10.20
CA LEU A 47 5.06 -4.27 -10.92
C LEU A 47 3.90 -3.30 -11.06
N ILE A 48 4.12 -2.04 -10.69
CA ILE A 48 3.17 -0.96 -10.95
C ILE A 48 3.71 -0.03 -12.03
N ILE A 49 2.89 0.23 -13.04
CA ILE A 49 3.16 1.20 -14.11
C ILE A 49 2.23 2.41 -13.93
N GLN A 50 2.77 3.62 -13.79
CA GLN A 50 1.94 4.83 -13.54
C GLN A 50 2.45 6.12 -14.21
N ASN A 51 1.55 7.04 -14.57
CA ASN A 51 1.86 8.28 -15.29
C ASN A 51 2.47 9.43 -14.42
N ALA A 52 2.82 9.14 -13.16
CA ALA A 52 3.34 10.03 -12.11
C ALA A 52 2.30 10.69 -11.17
N GLN A 53 2.25 10.18 -9.94
CA GLN A 53 2.36 10.88 -8.65
C GLN A 53 2.66 9.79 -7.61
N LYS A 54 3.62 10.00 -6.70
CA LYS A 54 3.89 9.05 -5.61
C LYS A 54 2.69 9.02 -4.67
N SER A 55 1.74 8.14 -4.95
CA SER A 55 0.64 7.85 -4.05
C SER A 55 1.13 6.90 -2.96
N ALA A 56 0.78 7.26 -1.74
CA ALA A 56 1.04 6.60 -0.48
C ALA A 56 0.91 5.06 -0.50
N LEU A 57 -0.13 4.58 -1.18
CA LEU A 57 -0.53 3.18 -1.34
C LEU A 57 0.43 2.33 -2.17
N ILE A 58 1.22 2.98 -3.02
CA ILE A 58 2.02 2.30 -4.05
C ILE A 58 3.35 1.83 -3.45
N CYS A 59 3.70 2.28 -2.24
CA CYS A 59 4.90 1.89 -1.51
C CYS A 59 5.01 0.39 -1.18
N ASP A 60 3.91 -0.37 -1.31
CA ASP A 60 3.92 -1.81 -1.10
C ASP A 60 4.29 -2.63 -2.35
N ALA A 61 4.41 -2.06 -3.55
CA ALA A 61 4.82 -2.85 -4.72
C ALA A 61 6.31 -3.20 -4.71
N ASP A 62 6.67 -4.37 -5.26
CA ASP A 62 8.08 -4.76 -5.40
C ASP A 62 8.84 -3.82 -6.34
N LEU A 63 8.17 -3.34 -7.40
CA LEU A 63 8.76 -2.40 -8.35
C LEU A 63 7.70 -1.43 -8.89
N ILE A 64 8.11 -0.18 -9.11
CA ILE A 64 7.26 0.87 -9.67
C ILE A 64 8.02 1.55 -10.80
N ILE A 65 7.38 1.69 -11.96
CA ILE A 65 7.94 2.36 -13.13
C ILE A 65 6.99 3.43 -13.65
N ASN A 66 7.54 4.50 -14.22
CA ASN A 66 6.74 5.52 -14.89
C ASN A 66 6.24 4.97 -16.24
N ALA A 67 4.96 5.18 -16.54
CA ALA A 67 4.35 4.76 -17.81
C ALA A 67 4.97 5.46 -19.04
N ARG A 68 5.70 6.56 -18.84
CA ARG A 68 6.44 7.30 -19.87
C ARG A 68 7.88 6.83 -20.07
N GLU A 69 8.34 5.85 -19.30
CA GLU A 69 9.67 5.25 -19.51
C GLU A 69 9.73 4.54 -20.88
N PRO A 70 10.92 4.49 -21.51
CA PRO A 70 11.09 3.77 -22.76
C PRO A 70 10.84 2.27 -22.58
N LEU A 71 10.44 1.61 -23.67
CA LEU A 71 10.16 0.17 -23.67
C LEU A 71 11.33 -0.67 -23.12
N SER A 72 12.57 -0.25 -23.39
CA SER A 72 13.78 -0.90 -22.85
C SER A 72 13.80 -0.90 -21.31
N ALA A 73 13.43 0.21 -20.67
CA ALA A 73 13.35 0.30 -19.22
C ALA A 73 12.21 -0.56 -18.66
N VAL A 74 11.06 -0.63 -19.35
CA VAL A 74 9.94 -1.52 -18.98
C VAL A 74 10.35 -2.99 -19.07
N ILE A 75 11.01 -3.40 -20.15
CA ILE A 75 11.52 -4.77 -20.33
C ILE A 75 12.54 -5.11 -19.23
N GLN A 76 13.44 -4.17 -18.92
CA GLN A 76 14.43 -4.36 -17.87
C GLN A 76 13.77 -4.53 -16.49
N ALA A 77 12.75 -3.73 -16.18
CA ALA A 77 11.96 -3.82 -14.96
C ALA A 77 11.20 -5.16 -14.84
N ILE A 78 10.57 -5.63 -15.92
CA ILE A 78 9.92 -6.94 -15.94
C ILE A 78 10.96 -8.04 -15.74
N THR A 79 12.08 -7.97 -16.45
CA THR A 79 13.13 -8.99 -16.37
C THR A 79 13.74 -9.07 -14.96
N SER A 80 13.98 -7.93 -14.31
CA SER A 80 14.49 -7.91 -12.95
C SER A 80 13.48 -8.48 -11.96
N LEU A 81 12.20 -8.13 -12.11
CA LEU A 81 11.13 -8.62 -11.24
C LEU A 81 10.91 -10.14 -11.40
N VAL A 82 10.88 -10.66 -12.62
CA VAL A 82 10.73 -12.11 -12.86
C VAL A 82 11.87 -12.89 -12.21
N LYS A 83 13.11 -12.40 -12.30
CA LYS A 83 14.31 -13.01 -11.71
C LYS A 83 14.39 -12.86 -10.18
N MET A 84 13.64 -11.92 -9.60
CA MET A 84 13.60 -11.71 -8.16
C MET A 84 13.08 -12.98 -7.46
N LYS A 85 13.72 -13.38 -6.36
CA LYS A 85 13.14 -14.36 -5.45
C LYS A 85 12.24 -13.62 -4.46
N LYS A 86 10.92 -13.74 -4.64
CA LYS A 86 9.99 -13.13 -3.71
C LYS A 86 9.91 -13.99 -2.45
N ASN A 87 10.25 -13.38 -1.32
CA ASN A 87 10.01 -13.97 -0.02
C ASN A 87 8.69 -13.42 0.52
N LYS A 88 8.02 -14.20 1.37
CA LYS A 88 6.85 -13.71 2.11
C LYS A 88 7.24 -12.38 2.74
N ALA A 89 6.52 -11.31 2.40
CA ALA A 89 6.80 -9.99 2.92
C ALA A 89 6.98 -10.12 4.44
N VAL A 90 8.19 -9.85 4.93
CA VAL A 90 8.42 -9.70 6.37
C VAL A 90 7.41 -8.65 6.77
N LYS A 91 6.50 -9.02 7.70
CA LYS A 91 5.45 -8.14 8.21
C LYS A 91 6.06 -6.77 8.43
N ASN A 92 5.86 -5.86 7.48
CA ASN A 92 6.19 -4.48 7.70
C ASN A 92 5.08 -4.02 8.63
N HIS A 93 5.29 -4.21 9.94
CA HIS A 93 4.66 -3.41 10.96
C HIS A 93 5.16 -1.99 10.76
N LEU A 94 4.73 -1.38 9.65
CA LEU A 94 5.14 -0.07 9.18
C LEU A 94 4.80 0.96 10.27
N LEU A 95 3.71 0.68 11.00
CA LEU A 95 3.30 1.34 12.23
C LEU A 95 3.44 0.45 13.46
N ASN A 96 3.97 1.01 14.54
CA ASN A 96 3.93 0.39 15.86
C ASN A 96 2.52 0.47 16.48
N ARG A 97 2.30 -0.22 17.61
CA ARG A 97 0.98 -0.29 18.27
C ARG A 97 0.36 1.08 18.58
N VAL A 98 1.17 2.04 19.05
CA VAL A 98 0.72 3.39 19.38
C VAL A 98 0.35 4.16 18.11
N GLU A 99 1.18 4.11 17.09
CA GLU A 99 0.93 4.73 15.78
C GLU A 99 -0.35 4.19 15.14
N LYS A 100 -0.60 2.87 15.24
CA LYS A 100 -1.82 2.23 14.74
C LYS A 100 -3.07 2.76 15.43
N ILE A 101 -3.06 2.84 16.76
CA ILE A 101 -4.20 3.37 17.52
C ILE A 101 -4.44 4.83 17.14
N ILE A 102 -3.39 5.65 17.09
CA ILE A 102 -3.51 7.08 16.74
C ILE A 102 -4.11 7.27 15.34
N ILE A 103 -3.63 6.53 14.33
CA ILE A 103 -4.18 6.62 12.97
C ILE A 103 -5.63 6.16 12.92
N ARG A 104 -5.96 5.05 13.59
CA ARG A 104 -7.33 4.53 13.65
C ARG A 104 -8.31 5.56 14.19
N GLU A 105 -8.01 6.03 15.39
CA GLU A 105 -8.87 6.97 16.11
C GLU A 105 -8.97 8.31 15.37
N SER A 106 -7.88 8.76 14.74
CA SER A 106 -7.90 9.97 13.92
C SER A 106 -8.75 9.82 12.65
N LEU A 107 -8.77 8.63 12.03
CA LEU A 107 -9.60 8.32 10.85
C LEU A 107 -11.08 8.05 11.19
N GLU A 108 -11.37 7.78 12.46
CA GLU A 108 -12.74 7.77 13.02
C GLU A 108 -13.22 9.18 13.41
N GLY A 109 -12.36 10.19 13.30
CA GLY A 109 -12.69 11.58 13.61
C GLY A 109 -12.61 11.93 15.10
N LYS A 110 -11.97 11.09 15.94
CA LYS A 110 -11.80 11.42 17.35
C LYS A 110 -10.85 12.59 17.54
N ASP A 111 -11.17 13.42 18.53
CA ASP A 111 -10.36 14.57 18.90
C ASP A 111 -8.98 14.14 19.45
N ILE A 112 -7.95 14.93 19.14
CA ILE A 112 -6.58 14.61 19.58
C ILE A 112 -6.45 14.58 21.11
N ASN A 113 -7.18 15.42 21.84
CA ASN A 113 -7.11 15.42 23.29
C ASN A 113 -7.73 14.15 23.88
N LEU A 114 -8.75 13.60 23.22
CA LEU A 114 -9.34 12.31 23.62
C LEU A 114 -8.37 11.15 23.36
N ILE A 115 -7.70 11.14 22.21
CA ILE A 115 -6.66 10.14 21.87
C ILE A 115 -5.47 10.25 22.85
N ALA A 116 -5.07 11.49 23.17
CA ALA A 116 -4.02 11.77 24.14
C ALA A 116 -4.36 11.22 25.53
N LYS A 117 -5.59 11.44 25.98
CA LYS A 117 -6.11 10.92 27.25
C LYS A 117 -6.12 9.38 27.25
N SER A 118 -6.61 8.74 26.19
CA SER A 118 -6.70 7.27 26.13
C SER A 118 -5.34 6.58 26.08
N LEU A 119 -4.32 7.23 25.52
CA LEU A 119 -2.96 6.70 25.43
C LEU A 119 -2.04 7.19 26.56
N SER A 120 -2.53 8.01 27.48
CA SER A 120 -1.72 8.69 28.51
C SER A 120 -0.51 9.42 27.91
N LEU A 121 -0.70 10.08 26.77
CA LEU A 121 0.32 10.85 26.06
C LEU A 121 -0.01 12.35 26.04
N PRO A 122 0.99 13.24 25.99
CA PRO A 122 0.75 14.65 25.70
C PRO A 122 0.14 14.84 24.30
N PRO A 123 -0.85 15.74 24.12
CA PRO A 123 -1.45 16.03 22.80
C PRO A 123 -0.43 16.34 21.71
N LYS A 124 0.64 17.07 22.07
CA LYS A 124 1.74 17.38 21.15
C LYS A 124 2.45 16.12 20.62
N ARG A 125 2.66 15.10 21.46
CA ARG A 125 3.25 13.81 21.01
C ARG A 125 2.29 13.04 20.12
N VAL A 126 0.98 13.12 20.38
CA VAL A 126 -0.04 12.51 19.50
C VAL A 126 0.00 13.14 18.11
N TYR A 127 0.09 14.48 18.02
CA TYR A 127 0.29 15.17 16.73
C TYR A 127 1.55 14.70 15.99
N THR A 128 2.69 14.59 16.70
CA THR A 128 3.94 14.12 16.13
C THR A 128 3.81 12.68 15.60
N TYR A 129 3.28 11.76 16.40
CA TYR A 129 3.11 10.37 15.99
C TYR A 129 2.10 10.22 14.85
N ARG A 130 1.01 10.99 14.84
CA ARG A 130 0.06 11.02 13.73
C ARG A 130 0.75 11.44 12.42
N ASN A 131 1.57 12.49 12.46
CA ASN A 131 2.27 12.97 11.27
C ASN A 131 3.33 11.97 10.76
N ILE A 132 4.08 11.35 11.68
CA ILE A 132 5.06 10.31 11.33
C ILE A 132 4.34 9.11 10.72
N ALA A 133 3.27 8.64 11.35
CA ALA A 133 2.48 7.51 10.88
C ALA A 133 1.80 7.81 9.54
N CYS A 134 1.28 9.02 9.33
CA CYS A 134 0.77 9.48 8.04
C CYS A 134 1.84 9.36 6.94
N LYS A 135 3.03 9.91 7.18
CA LYS A 135 4.12 9.88 6.21
C LYS A 135 4.60 8.46 5.92
N LYS A 136 4.66 7.60 6.94
CA LYS A 136 4.98 6.18 6.78
C LYS A 136 3.96 5.50 5.87
N LEU A 137 2.68 5.73 6.12
CA LEU A 137 1.59 5.27 5.25
C LEU A 137 1.53 6.01 3.92
N GLY A 138 2.43 6.98 3.68
CA GLY A 138 2.64 7.73 2.45
C GLY A 138 1.73 8.94 2.25
N GLY A 139 0.89 9.28 3.23
CA GLY A 139 0.05 10.47 3.22
C GLY A 139 0.75 11.71 3.81
N ASN A 140 0.37 12.90 3.34
CA ASN A 140 0.84 14.17 3.92
C ASN A 140 -0.06 14.65 5.06
N LYS A 141 -1.36 14.33 4.98
CA LYS A 141 -2.38 14.64 5.98
C LYS A 141 -3.25 13.40 6.26
N ILE A 142 -3.96 13.42 7.39
CA ILE A 142 -4.82 12.28 7.76
C ILE A 142 -5.93 12.01 6.73
N HIS A 143 -6.43 13.07 6.07
CA HIS A 143 -7.45 12.97 5.04
C HIS A 143 -6.97 12.21 3.80
N ASP A 144 -5.67 12.26 3.50
CA ASP A 144 -5.09 11.54 2.37
C ASP A 144 -5.21 10.02 2.55
N LEU A 145 -5.38 9.56 3.80
CA LEU A 145 -5.54 8.15 4.15
C LEU A 145 -7.00 7.68 4.17
N LEU A 146 -7.99 8.55 3.97
CA LEU A 146 -9.41 8.15 3.99
C LEU A 146 -9.72 7.08 2.94
N LEU A 147 -9.08 7.18 1.77
CA LEU A 147 -9.24 6.23 0.66
C LEU A 147 -8.67 4.84 0.95
N ILE A 148 -7.90 4.71 2.03
CA ILE A 148 -7.14 3.49 2.37
C ILE A 148 -7.51 2.97 3.75
N LYS A 149 -8.48 3.63 4.39
CA LYS A 149 -8.95 3.38 5.75
C LYS A 149 -9.29 1.91 5.96
N GLU A 150 -10.04 1.31 5.04
CA GLU A 150 -10.47 -0.10 5.11
C GLU A 150 -9.27 -1.06 5.07
N ASN A 151 -8.31 -0.82 4.17
CA ASN A 151 -7.10 -1.62 4.04
C ASN A 151 -6.18 -1.54 5.27
N ILE A 152 -6.14 -0.40 5.97
CA ILE A 152 -5.38 -0.24 7.23
C ILE A 152 -6.00 -1.11 8.34
N PHE A 153 -7.32 -1.36 8.30
CA PHE A 153 -8.05 -2.01 9.40
C PHE A 153 -8.36 -3.49 9.17
N GLU A 154 -8.46 -3.95 7.92
CA GLU A 154 -8.62 -5.37 7.58
C GLU A 154 -7.46 -6.25 8.11
N GLU A 155 -6.31 -5.66 8.43
CA GLU A 155 -5.20 -6.37 9.09
C GLU A 155 -5.50 -6.85 10.53
N ASN A 156 -6.63 -6.48 11.14
CA ASN A 156 -6.95 -6.81 12.54
C ASN A 156 -8.05 -7.87 12.74
N ALA A 157 -8.70 -8.37 11.68
CA ALA A 157 -9.74 -9.39 11.82
C ALA A 157 -9.19 -10.83 11.91
N LEU A 158 -7.87 -11.02 11.81
CA LEU A 158 -7.21 -12.33 11.73
C LEU A 158 -6.01 -12.49 12.70
N SER A 159 -6.01 -11.76 13.82
CA SER A 159 -5.00 -11.93 14.89
C SER A 159 -5.64 -12.24 16.23
#